data_AF-A0A4Y8KTT9-F1
#
_entry.id   AF-A0A4Y8KTT9-F1
#
_cell.length_a   1.000
_cell.length_b   1.000
_cell.length_c   1.000
_cell.angle_alpha   90.00
_cell.angle_beta   90.00
_cell.angle_gamma   90.00
#
_symmetry.space_group_name_H-M   'P 1'
#
loop_
_entity.id
_entity.type
_entity.pdbx_description
1 polymer ?
#
loop_
_entity_poly.entity_id
_entity_poly.type
_entity_poly.pdbx_seq_one_letter_code
_entity_poly.pdbx_strand_id
1 'polypeptide(L)'
;MHLVNAQLALFGAEFVSAMAKPAGPFGAVAFGSIDGHRVRLDFHVEPATGMCIVLMARTALTTSTVLMANTEAEDLAERSSASTFEEAIEAYPWAAALETLELD
;
A
#
# COMPACT_ATOMS: atom_id res chain seq x y z
N MET A 1 4.45 -5.38 7.99
CA MET A 1 3.27 -6.24 7.70
C MET A 1 2.43 -6.51 8.93
N HIS A 2 3.00 -6.84 10.09
CA HIS A 2 2.21 -7.10 11.31
C HIS A 2 1.23 -5.97 11.67
N LEU A 3 1.70 -4.71 11.68
CA LEU A 3 0.83 -3.56 11.99
C LEU A 3 -0.25 -3.33 10.91
N VAL A 4 0.08 -3.50 9.63
CA VAL A 4 -0.90 -3.43 8.55
C VAL A 4 -2.00 -4.47 8.74
N ASN A 5 -1.65 -5.73 9.04
CA ASN A 5 -2.63 -6.77 9.29
C ASN A 5 -3.41 -6.55 10.59
N ALA A 6 -2.81 -5.91 11.61
CA ALA A 6 -3.54 -5.50 12.80
C ALA A 6 -4.63 -4.47 12.49
N GLN A 7 -4.35 -3.52 11.59
CA GLN A 7 -5.35 -2.54 11.13
C GLN A 7 -6.42 -3.20 10.24
N LEU A 8 -6.03 -4.02 9.27
CA LEU A 8 -6.95 -4.73 8.39
C LEU A 8 -7.88 -5.68 9.14
N ALA A 9 -7.39 -6.34 10.20
CA ALA A 9 -8.19 -7.25 11.02
C ALA A 9 -9.38 -6.56 11.71
N LEU A 10 -9.32 -5.24 11.93
CA LEU A 10 -10.46 -4.47 12.44
C LEU A 10 -11.65 -4.47 11.46
N PHE A 11 -11.39 -4.72 10.19
CA PHE A 11 -12.37 -4.80 9.10
C PHE A 11 -12.60 -6.24 8.62
N GLY A 12 -12.03 -7.24 9.30
CA GLY A 12 -12.13 -8.65 8.90
C GLY A 12 -11.28 -9.03 7.69
N ALA A 13 -10.37 -8.16 7.26
CA ALA A 13 -9.49 -8.37 6.10
C ALA A 13 -8.06 -8.75 6.54
N GLU A 14 -7.30 -9.35 5.63
CA GLU A 14 -5.87 -9.65 5.83
C GLU A 14 -5.06 -9.40 4.56
N PHE A 15 -3.90 -8.74 4.70
CA PHE A 15 -2.93 -8.67 3.61
C PHE A 15 -2.04 -9.90 3.61
N VAL A 16 -2.20 -10.73 2.58
CA VAL A 16 -1.37 -11.90 2.31
C VAL A 16 -0.22 -11.48 1.42
N SER A 17 0.96 -11.31 2.02
CA SER A 17 2.16 -10.90 1.28
C SER A 17 2.67 -12.03 0.37
N ALA A 18 2.89 -11.71 -0.90
CA ALA A 18 3.53 -12.61 -1.86
C ALA A 18 5.03 -12.28 -2.02
N MET A 19 5.37 -10.99 -2.06
CA MET A 19 6.75 -10.53 -2.23
C MET A 19 6.90 -9.13 -1.63
N ALA A 20 8.05 -8.85 -1.03
CA ALA A 20 8.49 -7.50 -0.71
C ALA A 20 9.83 -7.23 -1.39
N LYS A 21 10.02 -6.01 -1.89
CA LYS A 21 11.30 -5.58 -2.45
C LYS A 21 11.58 -4.11 -2.15
N PRO A 22 12.85 -3.70 -2.11
CA PRO A 22 13.20 -2.27 -2.08
C PRO A 22 12.63 -1.55 -3.32
N ALA A 23 12.14 -0.34 -3.12
CA ALA A 23 11.66 0.56 -4.17
C ALA A 23 12.60 1.76 -4.40
N GLY A 24 13.74 1.77 -3.71
CA GLY A 24 14.75 2.83 -3.77
C GLY A 24 15.51 2.94 -2.44
N PRO A 25 16.37 3.96 -2.29
CA PRO A 25 17.11 4.19 -1.05
C PRO A 25 16.22 4.57 0.15
N PHE A 26 15.03 5.09 -0.14
CA PHE A 26 14.11 5.61 0.86
C PHE A 26 12.73 4.94 0.83
N GLY A 27 12.63 3.74 0.24
CA GLY A 27 11.32 3.10 0.14
C GLY A 27 11.35 1.61 -0.14
N ALA A 28 10.23 0.98 0.16
CA ALA A 28 9.97 -0.43 -0.06
C ALA A 28 8.55 -0.62 -0.58
N VAL A 29 8.36 -1.68 -1.33
CA VAL A 29 7.06 -2.07 -1.87
C VAL A 29 6.77 -3.51 -1.49
N ALA A 30 5.55 -3.78 -1.05
CA ALA A 30 5.03 -5.11 -0.79
C ALA A 30 3.88 -5.42 -1.74
N PHE A 31 3.99 -6.53 -2.46
CA PHE A 31 2.94 -7.07 -3.32
C PHE A 31 2.25 -8.22 -2.61
N GLY A 32 0.94 -8.31 -2.76
CA GLY A 32 0.15 -9.34 -2.11
C GLY A 32 -1.30 -9.30 -2.56
N SER A 33 -2.16 -9.84 -1.71
CA SER A 33 -3.60 -9.79 -1.91
C SER A 33 -4.35 -9.51 -0.63
N ILE A 34 -5.51 -8.86 -0.75
CA ILE A 34 -6.52 -8.69 0.29
C ILE A 34 -7.84 -9.20 -0.29
N ASP A 35 -8.49 -10.13 0.39
CA ASP A 35 -9.77 -10.74 -0.04
C ASP A 35 -9.78 -11.23 -1.51
N GLY A 36 -8.64 -11.73 -1.97
CA GLY A 36 -8.44 -12.21 -3.35
C GLY A 36 -8.09 -11.12 -4.37
N HIS A 37 -8.25 -9.84 -4.03
CA HIS A 37 -7.82 -8.71 -4.86
C HIS A 37 -6.32 -8.50 -4.74
N ARG A 38 -5.63 -8.35 -5.88
CA ARG A 38 -4.18 -8.14 -5.91
C ARG A 38 -3.85 -6.67 -5.67
N VAL A 39 -3.01 -6.44 -4.67
CA VAL A 39 -2.69 -5.10 -4.18
C VAL A 39 -1.18 -4.91 -4.01
N ARG A 40 -0.78 -3.65 -4.08
CA ARG A 40 0.56 -3.16 -3.83
C ARG A 40 0.49 -2.16 -2.67
N LEU A 41 1.34 -2.36 -1.67
CA LEU A 41 1.56 -1.42 -0.59
C LEU A 41 2.93 -0.76 -0.78
N ASP A 42 2.93 0.57 -0.85
CA ASP A 42 4.12 1.39 -0.94
C ASP A 42 4.42 2.06 0.39
N PHE A 43 5.69 1.98 0.80
CA PHE A 43 6.25 2.62 1.98
C PHE A 43 7.42 3.47 1.52
N HIS A 44 7.37 4.78 1.73
CA HIS A 44 8.50 5.64 1.38
C HIS A 44 8.70 6.78 2.37
N VAL A 45 9.95 7.24 2.48
CA VAL A 45 10.32 8.45 3.21
C VAL A 45 10.47 9.56 2.19
N GLU A 46 9.72 10.64 2.35
CA GLU A 46 9.86 11.85 1.54
C GLU A 46 11.12 12.60 1.95
N PRO A 47 12.17 12.70 1.11
CA PRO A 47 13.46 13.24 1.54
C PRO A 47 13.41 14.73 1.92
N ALA A 48 12.46 15.48 1.34
CA ALA A 48 12.34 16.91 1.57
C ALA A 48 11.79 17.25 2.97
N THR A 49 10.91 16.40 3.49
CA THR A 49 10.18 16.62 4.75
C THR A 49 10.57 15.63 5.84
N GLY A 50 11.20 14.50 5.47
CA GLY A 50 11.47 13.38 6.35
C GLY A 50 10.23 12.54 6.68
N MET A 51 9.08 12.84 6.06
CA MET A 51 7.81 12.18 6.38
C MET A 51 7.74 10.78 5.80
N CYS A 52 7.24 9.84 6.60
CA CYS A 52 6.92 8.48 6.18
C CYS A 52 5.55 8.46 5.52
N ILE A 53 5.46 7.88 4.34
CA ILE A 53 4.26 7.83 3.52
C ILE A 53 3.88 6.38 3.26
N VAL A 54 2.58 6.11 3.37
CA VAL A 54 1.95 4.82 3.12
C VAL A 54 0.86 4.99 2.08
N LEU A 55 0.88 4.11 1.08
CA LEU A 55 -0.08 4.11 -0.01
C LEU A 55 -0.42 2.67 -0.39
N MET A 56 -1.70 2.43 -0.71
CA MET A 56 -2.14 1.19 -1.32
C MET A 56 -2.69 1.47 -2.71
N ALA A 57 -2.28 0.66 -3.67
CA ALA A 57 -2.80 0.70 -5.02
C ALA A 57 -3.16 -0.69 -5.52
N ARG A 58 -4.14 -0.78 -6.41
CA ARG A 58 -4.50 -2.03 -7.08
C ARG A 58 -3.39 -2.40 -8.07
N THR A 59 -3.04 -3.68 -8.16
CA THR A 59 -2.10 -4.15 -9.20
C THR A 59 -2.87 -4.64 -10.41
N ALA A 60 -2.80 -3.93 -11.54
CA ALA A 60 -3.33 -4.42 -12.80
C ALA A 60 -2.54 -5.64 -13.28
N LEU A 61 -3.27 -6.67 -13.71
CA LEU A 61 -2.78 -7.92 -14.31
C LEU A 61 -2.25 -7.66 -15.73
N THR A 62 -1.16 -6.90 -15.91
CA THR A 62 -0.49 -6.87 -17.22
C THR A 62 1.00 -7.15 -17.08
N THR A 63 1.38 -8.25 -17.72
CA THR A 63 2.74 -8.71 -18.01
C THR A 63 3.52 -7.63 -18.76
N SER A 64 4.07 -6.64 -18.06
CA SER A 64 5.15 -5.80 -18.59
C SER A 64 6.00 -5.22 -17.47
N THR A 65 7.11 -5.90 -17.21
CA THR A 65 8.15 -5.59 -16.21
C THR A 65 8.98 -4.32 -16.56
N VAL A 66 8.48 -3.35 -17.33
CA VAL A 66 9.30 -2.19 -17.77
C VAL A 66 8.54 -0.86 -17.91
N LEU A 67 7.44 -0.66 -17.17
CA LEU A 67 6.86 0.70 -16.99
C LEU A 67 6.89 1.08 -15.51
N MET A 68 8.10 1.07 -14.96
CA MET A 68 8.44 1.72 -13.69
C MET A 68 8.36 3.24 -13.91
N ALA A 69 7.20 3.85 -13.65
CA ALA A 69 7.07 5.16 -12.97
C ALA A 69 5.63 5.71 -13.04
N ASN A 70 4.91 5.62 -14.16
CA ASN A 70 3.76 6.53 -14.41
C ASN A 70 2.53 5.86 -15.08
N THR A 71 2.23 4.59 -14.83
CA THR A 71 1.02 3.96 -15.41
C THR A 71 0.08 3.55 -14.30
N GLU A 72 -0.86 4.45 -13.98
CA GLU A 72 -2.22 4.20 -13.48
C GLU A 72 -2.36 3.00 -12.52
N ALA A 73 -1.52 2.96 -11.48
CA ALA A 73 -1.92 2.26 -10.28
C ALA A 73 -2.99 3.14 -9.66
N GLU A 74 -4.25 2.71 -9.75
CA GLU A 74 -5.34 3.45 -9.13
C GLU A 74 -5.14 3.38 -7.62
N ASP A 75 -4.76 4.52 -7.05
CA ASP A 75 -4.60 4.68 -5.62
C ASP A 75 -5.96 4.41 -4.98
N LEU A 76 -6.01 3.38 -4.13
CA LEU A 76 -7.27 2.89 -3.57
C LEU A 76 -7.85 3.83 -2.52
N ALA A 77 -7.02 4.70 -1.95
CA ALA A 77 -7.41 5.77 -1.05
C ALA A 77 -6.34 6.85 -0.99
N GLU A 78 -6.66 7.97 -0.37
CA GLU A 78 -5.70 9.05 -0.10
C GLU A 78 -4.48 8.52 0.66
N ARG A 79 -3.28 8.91 0.19
CA ARG A 79 -2.02 8.55 0.85
C ARG A 79 -1.99 9.07 2.29
N SER A 80 -1.42 8.28 3.20
CA SER A 80 -1.17 8.73 4.57
C SER A 80 0.28 9.18 4.72
N SER A 81 0.52 10.24 5.48
CA SER A 81 1.86 10.73 5.79
C SER A 81 2.00 11.09 7.27
N ALA A 82 3.05 10.60 7.93
CA ALA A 82 3.35 10.91 9.33
C ALA A 82 4.86 10.93 9.60
N SER A 83 5.26 11.22 10.84
CA SER A 83 6.70 11.25 11.21
C SER A 83 7.31 9.86 11.25
N THR A 84 6.48 8.83 11.46
CA THR A 84 6.87 7.42 11.51
C THR A 84 5.98 6.57 10.60
N PHE A 85 6.45 5.38 10.22
CA PHE A 85 5.62 4.45 9.45
C PHE A 85 4.45 3.92 10.26
N GLU A 86 4.63 3.75 11.57
CA GLU A 86 3.59 3.31 12.49
C GLU A 86 2.42 4.28 12.49
N GLU A 87 2.68 5.57 12.71
CA GLU A 87 1.65 6.61 12.66
C GLU A 87 1.01 6.72 11.27
N ALA A 88 1.79 6.59 10.20
CA ALA A 88 1.27 6.66 8.84
C ALA A 88 0.36 5.45 8.54
N ILE A 89 0.71 4.25 9.00
CA ILE A 89 -0.11 3.03 8.88
C ILE A 89 -1.40 3.20 9.68
N GLU A 90 -1.34 3.72 10.91
CA GLU A 90 -2.53 3.91 11.76
C GLU A 90 -3.47 4.98 11.22
N ALA A 91 -2.94 6.06 10.64
CA ALA A 91 -3.72 7.13 10.04
C ALA A 91 -4.23 6.81 8.62
N TYR A 92 -3.77 5.71 8.01
CA TYR A 92 -4.19 5.33 6.66
C TYR A 92 -5.69 4.97 6.64
N PRO A 93 -6.46 5.47 5.66
CA PRO A 93 -7.91 5.23 5.58
C PRO A 93 -8.24 3.81 5.08
N TRP A 94 -7.91 2.79 5.89
CA TRP A 94 -8.09 1.37 5.54
C TRP A 94 -9.51 1.03 5.12
N ALA A 95 -10.52 1.53 5.82
CA ALA A 95 -11.93 1.30 5.48
C ALA A 95 -12.26 1.76 4.05
N ALA A 96 -11.87 2.98 3.69
CA ALA A 96 -12.12 3.52 2.35
C ALA A 96 -11.35 2.77 1.26
N ALA A 97 -10.13 2.33 1.56
CA ALA A 97 -9.33 1.52 0.64
C ALA A 97 -9.97 0.13 0.39
N LEU A 98 -10.53 -0.48 1.43
CA LEU A 98 -11.24 -1.77 1.33
C LEU A 98 -12.58 -1.62 0.59
N GLU A 99 -13.37 -0.59 0.91
CA GLU A 99 -14.62 -0.30 0.17
C GLU A 99 -14.35 -0.13 -1.34
N THR A 100 -13.27 0.57 -1.69
CA THR A 100 -12.84 0.74 -3.10
C THR A 100 -12.37 -0.57 -3.75
N LEU A 101 -11.92 -1.55 -2.95
CA LEU A 101 -11.59 -2.89 -3.45
C LEU A 101 -12.85 -3.73 -3.72
N GLU A 102 -13.88 -3.61 -2.88
CA GLU A 102 -15.13 -4.39 -2.97
C GLU A 102 -16.11 -3.90 -4.04
N LEU A 103 -16.04 -2.63 -4.44
CA LEU A 103 -16.96 -2.00 -5.39
C LEU A 103 -16.75 -2.41 -6.88
N ASP A 104 -15.83 -3.33 -7.15
CA ASP A 104 -15.38 -3.75 -8.50
C ASP A 104 -15.39 -5.28 -8.64
#